data_AF-A0A852ZRE0-F1
#
_entry.id   AF-A0A852ZRE0-F1
#
_cell.length_a   1.000
_cell.length_b   1.000
_cell.length_c   1.000
_cell.angle_alpha   90.00
_cell.angle_beta   90.00
_cell.angle_gamma   90.00
#
_symmetry.space_group_name_H-M   'P 1'
#
loop_
_entity.id
_entity.type
_entity.pdbx_description
1 polymer ?
#
loop_
_entity_poly.entity_id
_entity_poly.type
_entity_poly.pdbx_seq_one_letter_code
_entity_poly.pdbx_strand_id
1 'polypeptide(L)'
;MNIDAVMPRPVLPFFASPSTLWLSLTRTAVRDDSQAIRLANTLDDLIKAVRRRWVPPVRLPSQIVHGDINLEDVGRAHGGETVYLDFAYAANRPRIHDLAFSFG
;
A
#
# COMPACT_ATOMS: atom_id res chain seq x y z
N MET A 1 7.78 -20.64 -18.47
CA MET A 1 7.60 -21.31 -17.17
C MET A 1 6.25 -20.86 -16.63
N ASN A 2 5.23 -21.72 -16.73
CA ASN A 2 3.90 -21.39 -16.20
C ASN A 2 3.94 -21.71 -14.70
N ILE A 3 4.04 -20.68 -13.87
CA ILE A 3 3.96 -20.84 -12.41
C ILE A 3 2.47 -20.76 -12.08
N ASP A 4 1.77 -21.89 -12.19
CA ASP A 4 0.40 -22.07 -11.68
C ASP A 4 0.41 -22.13 -10.13
N ALA A 5 1.14 -21.22 -9.48
CA ALA A 5 1.10 -21.09 -8.04
C ALA A 5 -0.18 -20.34 -7.67
N VAL A 6 -1.06 -20.99 -6.91
CA VAL A 6 -2.23 -20.35 -6.30
C VAL A 6 -1.70 -19.30 -5.31
N MET A 7 -1.66 -18.04 -5.73
CA MET A 7 -1.23 -16.96 -4.85
C MET A 7 -2.26 -16.75 -3.74
N PRO A 8 -1.88 -16.88 -2.46
CA PRO A 8 -2.79 -16.66 -1.35
C PRO A 8 -3.25 -15.20 -1.33
N ARG A 9 -4.49 -14.96 -0.88
CA ARG A 9 -4.91 -13.58 -0.57
C ARG A 9 -4.19 -13.15 0.71
N PRO A 10 -3.41 -12.06 0.69
CA PRO A 10 -2.73 -11.59 1.89
C PRO A 10 -3.76 -11.25 2.97
N VAL A 11 -3.49 -11.69 4.20
CA VAL A 11 -4.37 -11.51 5.37
C VAL A 11 -4.50 -10.04 5.76
N LEU A 12 -3.45 -9.24 5.48
CA LEU A 12 -3.43 -7.80 5.72
C LEU A 12 -3.40 -7.05 4.38
N PRO A 13 -4.32 -6.09 4.16
CA PRO A 13 -4.18 -5.17 3.06
C PRO A 13 -3.11 -4.15 3.45
N PHE A 14 -1.87 -4.35 2.98
CA PHE A 14 -0.88 -3.27 2.93
C PHE A 14 -1.27 -2.11 2.00
N PHE A 15 -2.45 -2.24 1.38
CA PHE A 15 -3.12 -1.16 0.72
C PHE A 15 -4.14 -0.49 1.65
N ALA A 16 -3.83 0.75 2.07
CA ALA A 16 -4.81 1.64 2.69
C ALA A 16 -5.47 2.50 1.61
N SER A 17 -6.73 2.23 1.26
CA SER A 17 -7.50 3.19 0.48
C SER A 17 -7.80 4.41 1.35
N PRO A 18 -8.07 5.60 0.77
CA PRO A 18 -8.49 6.74 1.57
C PRO A 18 -9.74 6.50 2.44
N SER A 19 -10.50 5.43 2.22
CA SER A 19 -11.65 5.03 3.04
C SER A 19 -11.29 4.24 4.30
N THR A 20 -10.05 3.75 4.45
CA THR A 20 -9.60 3.07 5.67
C THR A 20 -9.16 4.05 6.76
N LEU A 21 -9.07 5.35 6.46
CA LEU A 21 -8.70 6.40 7.41
C LEU A 21 -9.93 6.84 8.24
N TRP A 22 -9.90 6.60 9.55
CA TRP A 22 -11.01 6.88 10.48
C TRP A 22 -10.94 8.28 11.09
N LEU A 23 -11.05 9.31 10.24
CA LEU A 23 -10.93 10.72 10.66
C LEU A 23 -11.97 11.17 11.70
N SER A 24 -13.15 10.56 11.72
CA SER A 24 -14.21 10.88 12.69
C SER A 24 -13.80 10.52 14.12
N LEU A 25 -13.12 9.37 14.31
CA LEU A 25 -12.60 8.94 15.60
C LEU A 25 -11.47 9.88 16.06
N THR A 26 -10.55 10.21 15.15
CA THR A 26 -9.45 11.15 15.41
C THR A 26 -9.97 12.53 15.84
N ARG A 27 -10.97 13.08 15.14
CA ARG A 27 -11.57 14.38 15.48
C ARG A 27 -12.23 14.38 16.86
N THR A 28 -12.90 13.28 17.22
CA THR A 28 -13.53 13.14 18.52
C THR A 28 -12.49 13.12 19.64
N ALA A 29 -11.37 12.43 19.42
CA ALA A 29 -10.29 12.32 20.39
C ALA A 29 -9.54 13.63 20.66
N VAL A 30 -9.49 14.55 19.68
CA VAL A 30 -8.72 15.81 19.77
C VAL A 30 -9.59 17.05 19.93
N ARG A 31 -10.87 16.89 20.27
CA ARG A 31 -11.89 17.96 20.27
C ARG A 31 -11.55 19.19 21.14
N ASP A 32 -10.70 19.00 22.15
CA ASP A 32 -10.34 20.04 23.12
C ASP A 32 -8.99 20.72 22.78
N ASP A 33 -8.30 20.28 21.71
CA ASP A 33 -7.04 20.84 21.24
C ASP A 33 -7.22 21.54 19.89
N SER A 34 -7.20 22.88 19.92
CA SER A 34 -7.39 23.70 18.73
C SER A 34 -6.34 23.46 17.63
N GLN A 35 -5.10 23.11 17.98
CA GLN A 35 -4.04 22.82 17.03
C GLN A 35 -4.26 21.46 16.39
N ALA A 36 -4.60 20.45 17.19
CA ALA A 36 -4.90 19.12 16.69
C ALA A 36 -6.17 19.12 15.80
N ILE A 37 -7.18 19.93 16.12
CA ILE A 37 -8.36 20.14 15.25
C ILE A 37 -7.95 20.71 13.89
N ARG A 38 -7.04 21.71 13.85
CA ARG A 38 -6.53 22.26 12.60
C ARG A 38 -5.83 21.19 11.76
N LEU A 39 -4.97 20.37 12.37
CA LEU A 39 -4.33 19.25 11.67
C LEU A 39 -5.36 18.25 11.13
N ALA A 40 -6.38 17.88 11.93
CA ALA A 40 -7.41 16.95 11.50
C ALA A 40 -8.26 17.49 10.34
N ASN A 41 -8.48 18.81 10.28
CA ASN A 41 -9.11 19.48 9.13
C ASN A 41 -8.22 19.43 7.88
N THR A 42 -6.95 19.81 8.01
CA THR A 42 -5.99 19.74 6.90
C THR A 42 -5.87 18.32 6.35
N LEU A 43 -5.80 17.31 7.23
CA LEU A 43 -5.73 15.91 6.83
C LEU A 43 -6.98 15.46 6.07
N ASP A 44 -8.17 15.88 6.52
CA ASP A 44 -9.43 15.59 5.82
C ASP A 44 -9.49 16.23 4.43
N ASP A 45 -9.03 17.48 4.28
CA ASP A 45 -8.96 18.15 2.99
C ASP A 45 -7.98 17.46 2.03
N LEU A 46 -6.82 17.02 2.53
CA LEU A 46 -5.86 16.23 1.75
C LEU A 46 -6.44 14.89 1.32
N ILE A 47 -7.11 14.17 2.22
CA ILE A 47 -7.77 12.90 1.92
C ILE A 47 -8.86 13.07 0.87
N LYS A 48 -9.67 14.13 0.96
CA LYS A 48 -10.66 14.48 -0.08
C LYS A 48 -9.99 14.77 -1.42
N ALA A 49 -8.89 15.51 -1.44
CA ALA A 49 -8.14 15.80 -2.66
C ALA A 49 -7.57 14.52 -3.30
N VAL A 50 -6.99 13.63 -2.49
CA VAL A 50 -6.49 12.32 -2.93
C VAL A 50 -7.63 11.46 -3.46
N ARG A 51 -8.76 11.36 -2.74
CA ARG A 51 -9.94 10.57 -3.17
C ARG A 51 -10.44 10.96 -4.56
N ARG A 52 -10.46 12.25 -4.89
CA ARG A 52 -10.91 12.75 -6.21
C ARG A 52 -10.01 12.31 -7.35
N ARG A 53 -8.74 12.04 -7.08
CA ARG A 53 -7.73 11.59 -8.06
C ARG A 53 -7.45 10.09 -7.94
N TRP A 54 -8.10 9.41 -7.00
CA TRP A 54 -7.85 8.01 -6.70
C TRP A 54 -8.47 7.12 -7.78
N VAL A 55 -7.64 6.30 -8.43
CA VAL A 55 -8.12 5.25 -9.32
C VAL A 55 -8.37 3.98 -8.50
N PRO A 56 -9.61 3.44 -8.46
CA PRO A 56 -9.90 2.21 -7.74
C PRO A 56 -9.01 1.06 -8.23
N PRO A 57 -8.42 0.22 -7.34
CA PRO A 57 -7.52 -0.87 -7.74
C PRO A 57 -8.15 -1.84 -8.75
N VAL A 58 -9.46 -2.09 -8.65
CA VAL A 58 -10.25 -2.90 -9.59
C VAL A 58 -10.21 -2.41 -11.04
N ARG A 59 -9.85 -1.14 -11.28
CA ARG A 59 -9.73 -0.55 -12.62
C ARG A 59 -8.30 -0.58 -13.17
N LEU A 60 -7.33 -1.03 -12.39
CA LEU A 60 -5.93 -1.06 -12.79
C LEU A 60 -5.53 -2.47 -13.27
N PRO A 61 -4.63 -2.60 -14.25
CA PRO A 61 -4.07 -3.89 -14.64
C PRO A 61 -3.44 -4.57 -13.44
N SER A 62 -3.81 -5.83 -13.20
CA SER A 62 -3.28 -6.63 -12.09
C SER A 62 -2.28 -7.65 -12.62
N GLN A 63 -1.23 -7.87 -11.83
CA GLN A 63 -0.20 -8.87 -12.08
C GLN A 63 0.30 -9.40 -10.73
N ILE A 64 1.14 -10.43 -10.76
CA ILE A 64 1.86 -10.84 -9.55
C ILE A 64 2.84 -9.72 -9.17
N VAL A 65 2.72 -9.25 -7.94
CA VAL A 65 3.60 -8.25 -7.33
C VAL A 65 4.17 -8.82 -6.03
N HIS A 66 5.34 -8.34 -5.63
CA HIS A 66 6.05 -8.80 -4.42
C HIS A 66 5.32 -8.38 -3.14
N GLY A 67 4.94 -7.11 -3.07
CA GLY A 67 3.94 -6.61 -2.15
C GLY A 67 4.40 -5.83 -0.93
N ASP A 68 5.70 -5.84 -0.68
CA ASP A 68 6.40 -5.16 0.41
C ASP A 68 7.90 -4.98 0.11
N ILE A 69 8.24 -4.93 -1.18
CA ILE A 69 9.63 -4.95 -1.65
C ILE A 69 10.48 -3.81 -1.07
N ASN A 70 11.59 -4.19 -0.42
CA ASN A 70 12.63 -3.27 0.01
C ASN A 70 14.03 -3.79 -0.40
N LEU A 71 15.09 -3.00 -0.18
CA LEU A 71 16.45 -3.38 -0.59
C LEU A 71 17.00 -4.62 0.13
N GLU A 72 16.51 -4.92 1.33
CA GLU A 72 16.92 -6.09 2.10
C GLU A 72 16.37 -7.40 1.49
N ASP A 73 15.27 -7.30 0.74
CA ASP A 73 14.67 -8.42 0.01
C ASP A 73 15.34 -8.71 -1.34
N VAL A 74 16.28 -7.86 -1.77
CA VAL A 74 16.93 -7.96 -3.09
C VAL A 74 18.37 -8.45 -2.93
N GLY A 75 18.59 -9.70 -3.29
CA GLY A 75 19.90 -10.35 -3.28
C GLY A 75 20.46 -10.64 -4.66
N ARG A 76 21.67 -11.21 -4.67
CA ARG A 76 22.31 -11.80 -5.85
C ARG A 76 22.60 -13.28 -5.60
N ALA A 77 22.20 -14.13 -6.54
CA ALA A 77 22.62 -15.53 -6.56
C ALA A 77 24.10 -15.65 -6.95
N HIS A 78 24.69 -16.84 -6.75
CA HIS A 78 26.07 -17.12 -7.18
C HIS A 78 26.32 -16.93 -8.68
N GLY A 79 25.30 -17.02 -9.53
CA GLY A 79 25.39 -16.73 -10.98
C GLY A 79 25.22 -15.25 -11.34
N GLY A 80 25.03 -14.36 -10.35
CA GLY A 80 24.81 -12.92 -10.56
C GLY A 80 23.36 -12.53 -10.84
N GLU A 81 22.44 -13.49 -10.91
CA GLU A 81 21.01 -13.22 -11.05
C GLU A 81 20.46 -12.48 -9.83
N THR A 82 19.51 -11.57 -10.05
CA THR A 82 18.76 -10.95 -8.95
C THR A 82 17.80 -11.97 -8.36
N VAL A 83 17.84 -12.11 -7.04
CA VAL A 83 16.89 -12.93 -6.28
C VAL A 83 16.06 -12.01 -5.42
N TYR A 84 14.75 -12.26 -5.39
CA TYR A 84 13.82 -11.60 -4.49
C TYR A 84 13.44 -12.57 -3.37
N LEU A 85 13.41 -12.09 -2.13
CA LEU A 85 13.09 -12.86 -0.92
C LEU A 85 11.81 -12.29 -0.27
N ASP A 86 11.32 -12.95 0.79
CA ASP A 86 10.13 -12.56 1.55
C ASP A 86 8.85 -12.30 0.73
N PHE A 87 8.21 -13.37 0.26
CA PHE A 87 6.97 -13.26 -0.53
C PHE A 87 5.69 -13.32 0.32
N ALA A 88 5.76 -13.01 1.62
CA ALA A 88 4.60 -13.11 2.51
C ALA A 88 3.40 -12.25 2.07
N TYR A 89 3.65 -11.19 1.28
CA TYR A 89 2.64 -10.25 0.80
C TYR A 89 2.45 -10.27 -0.71
N ALA A 90 3.02 -11.28 -1.37
CA ALA A 90 2.91 -11.45 -2.80
C ALA A 90 1.47 -11.77 -3.18
N ALA A 91 0.94 -11.05 -4.18
CA ALA A 91 -0.45 -11.12 -4.55
C ALA A 91 -0.67 -10.71 -6.01
N ASN A 92 -1.80 -11.14 -6.60
CA ASN A 92 -2.24 -10.61 -7.88
C ASN A 92 -2.99 -9.28 -7.67
N ARG A 93 -2.31 -8.16 -7.89
CA ARG A 93 -2.84 -6.80 -7.66
C ARG A 93 -2.14 -5.77 -8.58
N PRO A 94 -2.59 -4.51 -8.62
CA PRO A 94 -1.95 -3.49 -9.44
C PRO A 94 -0.49 -3.22 -9.10
N ARG A 95 0.37 -3.05 -10.12
CA ARG A 95 1.83 -2.82 -9.97
C ARG A 95 2.19 -1.62 -9.09
N ILE A 96 1.30 -0.62 -8.98
CA ILE A 96 1.52 0.55 -8.14
C ILE A 96 1.75 0.18 -6.67
N HIS A 97 1.26 -0.98 -6.22
CA HIS A 97 1.49 -1.45 -4.86
C HIS A 97 2.93 -1.83 -4.58
N ASP A 98 3.70 -2.35 -5.54
CA ASP A 98 5.15 -2.57 -5.38
C ASP A 98 5.92 -1.25 -5.45
N LEU A 99 5.54 -0.40 -6.40
CA LEU A 99 6.24 0.87 -6.62
C LEU A 99 6.16 1.76 -5.37
N ALA A 100 5.00 1.79 -4.70
CA ALA A 100 4.81 2.57 -3.49
C ALA A 100 5.77 2.16 -2.35
N PHE A 101 6.11 0.87 -2.22
CA PHE A 101 7.08 0.39 -1.24
C PHE A 101 8.53 0.65 -1.67
N SER A 102 8.82 0.54 -2.97
CA SER A 102 10.19 0.76 -3.49
C SER A 102 10.70 2.20 -3.42
N PHE A 103 9.81 3.20 -3.26
CA PHE A 103 10.16 4.62 -3.17
C PHE A 103 10.12 5.18 -1.74
N GLY A 104 9.86 4.32 -0.74
CA GLY A 104 9.79 4.66 0.69
C GLY A 104 11.14 4.67 1.37
#